data_AF-A0A954BWT3-F1
#
_entry.id   AF-A0A954BWT3-F1
#
_cell.length_a   1.000
_cell.length_b   1.000
_cell.length_c   1.000
_cell.angle_alpha   90.00
_cell.angle_beta   90.00
_cell.angle_gamma   90.00
#
_symmetry.space_group_name_H-M   'P 1'
#
loop_
_entity.id
_entity.type
_entity.pdbx_description
1 polymer ?
#
loop_
_entity_poly.entity_id
_entity_poly.type
_entity_poly.pdbx_seq_one_letter_code
_entity_poly.pdbx_strand_id
1 'polypeptide(L)'
;MSVYVECICGKKYEIDRTQVEQFDCTGCGRGLTVPSEQLFEKLSAIRARMKEGEPGMRDAMAQAAAMRNFHAVPLLKEGAASGMRESVNIALAGMVDFPGPGRDVVTEWVSSGALSMSRLVSALREQKYEPGADFICELVDKELLKENQIAEVAPYLGDSNSHRALEILRVCRRKYPNLGGPLDDAMSRMKHLSGSAGAIPEEAKRIPGRQSQAVEAVPKKGCMGLLLALTLVFGMLAAVLWMVS
;
A
#
# COMPACT_ATOMS: atom_id res chain seq x y z
N MET A 1 5.04 21.53 -33.58
CA MET A 1 4.65 22.02 -32.24
C MET A 1 5.40 21.18 -31.22
N SER A 2 6.23 21.81 -30.38
CA SER A 2 7.01 21.07 -29.39
C SER A 2 6.15 20.57 -28.23
N VAL A 3 6.41 19.35 -27.78
CA VAL A 3 5.78 18.75 -26.60
C VAL A 3 6.85 18.22 -25.65
N TYR A 4 6.54 18.29 -24.36
CA TYR A 4 7.41 17.78 -23.31
C TYR A 4 7.11 16.31 -23.02
N VAL A 5 8.14 15.47 -23.12
CA VAL A 5 8.09 14.05 -22.77
C VAL A 5 9.05 13.81 -21.60
N GLU A 6 8.54 13.21 -20.53
CA GLU A 6 9.36 12.83 -19.38
C GLU A 6 9.44 11.31 -19.28
N CYS A 7 10.67 10.80 -19.21
CA CYS A 7 10.92 9.40 -18.91
C CYS A 7 10.74 9.16 -17.41
N ILE A 8 10.37 7.92 -17.05
CA ILE A 8 10.33 7.47 -15.66
C ILE A 8 11.69 7.63 -14.95
N CYS A 9 12.81 7.59 -15.67
CA CYS A 9 14.13 7.85 -15.08
C CYS A 9 14.41 9.34 -14.77
N GLY A 10 13.46 10.24 -15.04
CA GLY A 10 13.56 11.68 -14.77
C GLY A 10 14.16 12.52 -15.91
N LYS A 11 14.60 11.91 -17.02
CA LYS A 11 15.04 12.68 -18.20
C LYS A 11 13.84 13.31 -18.90
N LYS A 12 13.98 14.60 -19.23
CA LYS A 12 12.97 15.41 -19.92
C LYS A 12 13.44 15.73 -21.32
N TYR A 13 12.51 15.70 -22.27
CA TYR A 13 12.76 15.95 -23.68
C TYR A 13 11.74 16.94 -24.20
N GLU A 14 12.20 17.86 -25.04
CA GLU A 14 11.34 18.70 -25.86
C GLU A 14 11.41 18.18 -27.30
N ILE A 15 10.29 17.68 -27.81
CA ILE A 15 10.22 16.96 -29.09
C ILE A 15 9.24 17.66 -30.01
N ASP A 16 9.63 17.89 -31.27
CA ASP A 16 8.66 18.31 -32.29
C ASP A 16 7.83 17.10 -32.74
N ARG A 17 6.54 17.13 -32.40
CA ARG A 17 5.61 16.02 -32.61
C ARG A 17 5.37 15.66 -34.07
N THR A 18 5.72 16.55 -35.01
CA THR A 18 5.58 16.31 -36.45
C THR A 18 6.75 15.51 -37.02
N GLN A 19 7.85 15.40 -36.28
CA GLN A 19 9.09 14.79 -36.76
C GLN A 19 9.38 13.44 -36.09
N VAL A 20 8.91 13.25 -34.85
CA VAL A 20 9.22 12.06 -34.05
C VAL A 20 7.96 11.62 -33.32
N GLU A 21 7.56 10.36 -33.52
CA GLU A 21 6.46 9.73 -32.78
C GLU A 21 6.98 8.87 -31.62
N GLN A 22 8.16 8.29 -31.76
CA GLN A 22 8.81 7.44 -30.78
C GLN A 22 10.34 7.63 -30.80
N PHE A 23 10.97 7.51 -29.65
CA PHE A 23 12.43 7.62 -29.51
C PHE A 23 12.88 6.91 -28.22
N ASP A 24 14.15 6.52 -28.15
CA ASP A 24 14.70 5.91 -26.95
C ASP A 24 15.19 6.96 -25.95
N CYS A 25 14.89 6.76 -24.67
CA CYS A 25 15.43 7.57 -23.61
C CYS A 25 16.96 7.42 -23.55
N THR A 26 17.70 8.52 -23.75
CA THR A 26 19.18 8.54 -23.68
C THR A 26 19.73 8.23 -22.29
N GLY A 27 18.88 8.06 -21.27
CA GLY A 27 19.28 7.76 -19.89
C GLY A 27 19.18 6.28 -19.56
N CYS A 28 18.05 5.66 -19.88
CA CYS A 28 17.75 4.28 -19.51
C CYS A 28 17.45 3.37 -20.71
N GLY A 29 17.57 3.87 -21.94
CA GLY A 29 17.31 3.11 -23.17
C GLY A 29 15.85 2.72 -23.39
N ARG A 30 14.92 3.15 -22.53
CA ARG A 30 13.50 2.81 -22.66
C ARG A 30 12.87 3.56 -23.83
N GLY A 31 12.17 2.84 -24.70
CA GLY A 31 11.37 3.44 -25.77
C GLY A 31 10.27 4.34 -25.20
N LEU A 32 10.22 5.57 -25.68
CA LEU A 32 9.27 6.62 -25.31
C LEU A 32 8.39 6.95 -26.50
N THR A 33 7.10 7.04 -26.26
CA THR A 33 6.13 7.54 -27.23
C THR A 33 5.88 9.02 -26.98
N VAL A 34 5.69 9.79 -28.03
CA VAL A 34 5.29 11.19 -27.91
C VAL A 34 3.77 11.24 -27.63
N PRO A 35 3.30 11.94 -26.58
CA PRO A 35 1.88 11.96 -26.21
C PRO A 35 1.04 12.65 -27.30
N SER A 36 -0.19 12.17 -27.47
CA SER A 36 -1.19 12.86 -28.29
C SER A 36 -1.54 14.22 -27.67
N GLU A 37 -2.22 15.08 -28.44
CA GLU A 37 -2.52 16.46 -28.00
C GLU A 37 -3.42 16.46 -26.77
N GLN A 38 -4.49 15.67 -26.86
CA GLN A 38 -5.42 15.46 -25.77
C GLN A 38 -4.72 14.90 -24.52
N LEU A 39 -3.75 14.00 -24.69
CA LEU A 39 -2.99 13.45 -23.56
C LEU A 39 -2.06 14.50 -22.96
N PHE A 40 -1.36 15.28 -23.79
CA PHE A 40 -0.49 16.36 -23.35
C PHE A 40 -1.26 17.45 -22.59
N GLU A 41 -2.43 17.84 -23.06
CA GLU A 41 -3.32 18.79 -22.38
C GLU A 41 -3.76 18.26 -21.01
N LYS A 42 -4.19 16.99 -20.94
CA LYS A 42 -4.56 16.34 -19.67
C LYS A 42 -3.39 16.33 -18.68
N LEU A 43 -2.20 15.91 -19.12
CA LEU A 43 -1.00 15.89 -18.28
C LEU A 43 -0.62 17.30 -17.80
N SER A 44 -0.75 18.30 -18.67
CA SER A 44 -0.46 19.70 -18.34
C SER A 44 -1.46 20.25 -17.31
N ALA A 45 -2.75 19.92 -17.45
CA ALA A 45 -3.77 20.29 -16.48
C ALA A 45 -3.52 19.66 -15.10
N ILE A 46 -3.12 18.38 -15.05
CA ILE A 46 -2.74 17.71 -13.80
C ILE A 46 -1.54 18.41 -13.16
N ARG A 47 -0.49 18.72 -13.93
CA ARG A 47 0.68 19.47 -13.41
C ARG A 47 0.31 20.85 -12.89
N ALA A 48 -0.62 21.55 -13.54
CA ALA A 48 -1.11 22.83 -13.05
C ALA A 48 -1.81 22.67 -11.69
N ARG A 49 -2.66 21.64 -11.54
CA ARG A 49 -3.32 21.31 -10.26
C ARG A 49 -2.34 20.97 -9.14
N MET A 50 -1.26 20.24 -9.44
CA MET A 50 -0.22 19.93 -8.44
C MET A 50 0.41 21.19 -7.83
N LYS A 51 0.48 22.30 -8.58
CA LYS A 51 1.08 23.56 -8.10
C LYS A 51 0.17 24.34 -7.15
N GLU A 52 -1.10 23.98 -7.05
CA GLU A 52 -2.07 24.67 -6.20
C GLU A 52 -1.94 24.27 -4.71
N GLY A 53 -1.09 23.29 -4.37
CA GLY A 53 -0.99 22.75 -3.01
C GLY A 53 -2.16 21.83 -2.69
N GLU A 54 -2.49 21.63 -1.42
CA GLU A 54 -3.69 20.87 -1.03
C GLU A 54 -4.95 21.76 -1.14
N PRO A 55 -6.07 21.29 -1.75
CA PRO A 55 -6.36 19.91 -2.18
C PRO A 55 -5.92 19.56 -3.61
N GLY A 56 -5.36 20.51 -4.36
CA GLY A 56 -5.00 20.35 -5.78
C GLY A 56 -4.01 19.20 -6.06
N MET A 57 -3.04 18.96 -5.16
CA MET A 57 -2.10 17.85 -5.26
C MET A 57 -2.81 16.50 -5.12
N ARG A 58 -3.69 16.34 -4.13
CA ARG A 58 -4.46 15.12 -3.94
C ARG A 58 -5.33 14.83 -5.16
N ASP A 59 -6.04 15.83 -5.66
CA ASP A 59 -6.92 15.69 -6.82
C ASP A 59 -6.13 15.39 -8.10
N ALA A 60 -4.94 15.98 -8.24
CA ALA A 60 -4.01 15.68 -9.32
C ALA A 60 -3.51 14.23 -9.26
N MET A 61 -3.19 13.71 -8.07
CA MET A 61 -2.76 12.32 -7.92
C MET A 61 -3.87 11.33 -8.21
N ALA A 62 -5.11 11.64 -7.81
CA ALA A 62 -6.26 10.82 -8.15
C ALA A 62 -6.46 10.75 -9.68
N GLN A 63 -6.34 11.88 -10.37
CA GLN A 63 -6.40 11.93 -11.83
C GLN A 63 -5.25 11.18 -12.49
N ALA A 64 -4.00 11.39 -12.05
CA ALA A 64 -2.84 10.70 -12.59
C ALA A 64 -2.92 9.17 -12.40
N ALA A 65 -3.37 8.71 -11.23
CA ALA A 65 -3.54 7.28 -10.94
C ALA A 65 -4.60 6.65 -11.86
N ALA A 66 -5.72 7.35 -12.06
CA ALA A 66 -6.81 6.88 -12.93
C ALA A 66 -6.39 6.75 -14.40
N MET A 67 -5.36 7.45 -14.86
CA MET A 67 -4.90 7.37 -16.25
C MET A 67 -4.31 6.02 -16.63
N ARG A 68 -3.74 5.27 -15.68
CA ARG A 68 -3.04 3.98 -15.93
C ARG A 68 -2.14 4.04 -17.16
N ASN A 69 -1.33 5.10 -17.24
CA ASN A 69 -0.56 5.45 -18.43
C ASN A 69 0.90 5.71 -18.06
N PHE A 70 1.83 5.30 -18.94
CA PHE A 70 3.25 5.54 -18.78
C PHE A 70 3.59 7.01 -18.48
N HIS A 71 2.96 7.95 -19.16
CA HIS A 71 3.20 9.38 -19.00
C HIS A 71 2.71 9.95 -17.67
N ALA A 72 1.83 9.24 -16.96
CA ALA A 72 1.38 9.63 -15.62
C ALA A 72 2.37 9.19 -14.54
N VAL A 73 3.25 8.21 -14.80
CA VAL A 73 4.19 7.69 -13.80
C VAL A 73 5.13 8.76 -13.25
N PRO A 74 5.73 9.67 -14.04
CA PRO A 74 6.50 10.79 -13.49
C PRO A 74 5.70 11.67 -12.52
N LEU A 75 4.42 11.94 -12.81
CA LEU A 75 3.53 12.70 -11.92
C LEU A 75 3.29 11.97 -10.60
N LEU A 76 3.07 10.65 -10.66
CA LEU A 76 2.91 9.81 -9.47
C LEU A 76 4.22 9.76 -8.65
N LYS A 77 5.39 9.76 -9.29
CA LYS A 77 6.68 9.85 -8.58
C LYS A 77 6.80 11.16 -7.81
N GLU A 78 6.44 12.29 -8.43
CA GLU A 78 6.39 13.59 -7.77
C GLU A 78 5.41 13.59 -6.59
N GLY A 79 4.20 13.01 -6.76
CA GLY A 79 3.23 12.87 -5.68
C GLY A 79 3.71 12.01 -4.51
N ALA A 80 4.39 10.90 -4.81
CA ALA A 80 4.99 10.03 -3.79
C ALA A 80 6.12 10.72 -3.00
N ALA A 81 6.76 11.73 -3.59
CA ALA A 81 7.81 12.54 -2.95
C ALA A 81 7.28 13.83 -2.28
N SER A 82 5.99 14.14 -2.40
CA SER A 82 5.42 15.43 -1.97
C SER A 82 5.42 15.66 -0.45
N GLY A 83 5.56 14.61 0.35
CA GLY A 83 5.40 14.67 1.82
C GLY A 83 3.96 14.82 2.30
N MET A 84 3.00 15.01 1.38
CA MET A 84 1.58 15.14 1.70
C MET A 84 0.94 13.75 1.78
N ARG A 85 0.53 13.32 2.99
CA ARG A 85 0.14 11.92 3.27
C ARG A 85 -0.85 11.34 2.25
N GLU A 86 -1.95 12.05 1.98
CA GLU A 86 -3.00 11.56 1.07
C GLU A 86 -2.47 11.43 -0.36
N SER A 87 -1.82 12.48 -0.86
CA SER A 87 -1.19 12.50 -2.18
C SER A 87 -0.16 11.38 -2.36
N VAL A 88 0.70 11.15 -1.35
CA VAL A 88 1.66 10.04 -1.36
C VAL A 88 0.95 8.69 -1.39
N ASN A 89 -0.11 8.51 -0.61
CA ASN A 89 -0.84 7.24 -0.56
C ASN A 89 -1.51 6.92 -1.90
N ILE A 90 -2.18 7.91 -2.50
CA ILE A 90 -2.82 7.78 -3.82
C ILE A 90 -1.76 7.45 -4.88
N ALA A 91 -0.63 8.15 -4.85
CA ALA A 91 0.45 7.94 -5.81
C ALA A 91 1.04 6.52 -5.74
N LEU A 92 1.35 6.04 -4.53
CA LEU A 92 1.89 4.68 -4.33
C LEU A 92 0.89 3.61 -4.77
N ALA A 93 -0.39 3.75 -4.39
CA ALA A 93 -1.43 2.81 -4.82
C ALA A 93 -1.63 2.85 -6.35
N GLY A 94 -1.64 4.04 -6.95
CA GLY A 94 -1.75 4.22 -8.41
C GLY A 94 -0.60 3.60 -9.19
N MET A 95 0.64 3.68 -8.67
CA MET A 95 1.79 3.00 -9.28
C MET A 95 1.69 1.47 -9.17
N VAL A 96 1.19 0.94 -8.04
CA VAL A 96 0.94 -0.50 -7.89
C VAL A 96 -0.18 -0.98 -8.83
N ASP A 97 -1.21 -0.15 -9.04
CA ASP A 97 -2.35 -0.42 -9.94
C ASP A 97 -2.02 -0.33 -11.43
N PHE A 98 -0.82 0.09 -11.79
CA PHE A 98 -0.35 0.13 -13.17
C PHE A 98 0.75 -0.92 -13.41
N PRO A 99 0.40 -2.14 -13.87
CA PRO A 99 1.36 -3.18 -14.19
C PRO A 99 2.41 -2.74 -15.21
N GLY A 100 3.64 -3.23 -15.04
CA GLY A 100 4.79 -2.79 -15.81
C GLY A 100 5.34 -1.49 -15.23
N PRO A 101 5.25 -0.34 -15.91
CA PRO A 101 6.06 0.83 -15.56
C PRO A 101 5.83 1.39 -14.15
N GLY A 102 4.61 1.32 -13.61
CA GLY A 102 4.33 1.77 -12.24
C GLY A 102 4.90 0.80 -11.20
N ARG A 103 4.63 -0.50 -11.35
CA ARG A 103 5.17 -1.54 -10.48
C ARG A 103 6.70 -1.65 -10.54
N ASP A 104 7.31 -1.43 -11.70
CA ASP A 104 8.77 -1.39 -11.87
C ASP A 104 9.40 -0.37 -10.92
N VAL A 105 8.82 0.85 -10.87
CA VAL A 105 9.30 1.93 -9.99
C VAL A 105 9.16 1.55 -8.51
N VAL A 106 8.00 1.03 -8.11
CA VAL A 106 7.77 0.62 -6.72
C VAL A 106 8.73 -0.51 -6.33
N THR A 107 8.96 -1.46 -7.22
CA THR A 107 9.89 -2.58 -7.03
C THR A 107 11.34 -2.09 -6.90
N GLU A 108 11.76 -1.16 -7.75
CA GLU A 108 13.07 -0.51 -7.67
C GLU A 108 13.27 0.22 -6.34
N TRP A 109 12.26 0.97 -5.89
CA TRP A 109 12.34 1.70 -4.62
C TRP A 109 12.36 0.78 -3.39
N VAL A 110 11.61 -0.32 -3.42
CA VAL A 110 11.66 -1.33 -2.35
C VAL A 110 13.03 -2.00 -2.31
N SER A 111 13.54 -2.45 -3.47
CA SER A 111 14.81 -3.17 -3.55
C SER A 111 16.03 -2.30 -3.22
N SER A 112 16.01 -1.01 -3.58
CA SER A 112 17.04 -0.04 -3.21
C SER A 112 16.92 0.47 -1.77
N GLY A 113 15.81 0.21 -1.08
CA GLY A 113 15.52 0.73 0.25
C GLY A 113 15.02 2.18 0.29
N ALA A 114 14.76 2.81 -0.86
CA ALA A 114 14.15 4.14 -0.96
C ALA A 114 12.70 4.17 -0.48
N LEU A 115 12.00 3.03 -0.52
CA LEU A 115 10.64 2.87 0.01
C LEU A 115 10.60 1.73 1.03
N SER A 116 10.19 2.03 2.27
CA SER A 116 9.97 1.00 3.28
C SER A 116 8.67 0.23 3.03
N MET A 117 8.65 -1.06 3.40
CA MET A 117 7.46 -1.89 3.29
C MET A 117 6.33 -1.39 4.19
N SER A 118 6.65 -0.96 5.41
CA SER A 118 5.70 -0.29 6.31
C SER A 118 4.99 0.91 5.66
N ARG A 119 5.72 1.76 4.93
CA ARG A 119 5.13 2.92 4.25
C ARG A 119 4.23 2.51 3.10
N LEU A 120 4.69 1.56 2.27
CA LEU A 120 3.89 1.01 1.17
C LEU A 120 2.60 0.36 1.69
N VAL A 121 2.69 -0.50 2.70
CA VAL A 121 1.52 -1.17 3.30
C VAL A 121 0.53 -0.16 3.89
N SER A 122 1.02 0.89 4.59
CA SER A 122 0.16 1.97 5.10
C SER A 122 -0.58 2.67 3.96
N ALA A 123 0.10 3.01 2.86
CA ALA A 123 -0.52 3.62 1.69
C ALA A 123 -1.60 2.73 1.08
N LEU A 124 -1.28 1.45 0.82
CA LEU A 124 -2.24 0.50 0.22
C LEU A 124 -3.46 0.27 1.11
N ARG A 125 -3.25 0.15 2.44
CA ARG A 125 -4.33 -0.04 3.41
C ARG A 125 -5.24 1.19 3.49
N GLU A 126 -4.68 2.39 3.55
CA GLU A 126 -5.45 3.64 3.62
C GLU A 126 -6.26 3.89 2.35
N GLN A 127 -5.71 3.53 1.19
CA GLN A 127 -6.43 3.57 -0.07
C GLN A 127 -7.43 2.41 -0.25
N LYS A 128 -7.48 1.47 0.71
CA LYS A 128 -8.28 0.24 0.62
C LYS A 128 -8.04 -0.49 -0.71
N TYR A 129 -6.81 -0.47 -1.19
CA TYR A 129 -6.46 -1.04 -2.48
C TYR A 129 -6.25 -2.55 -2.33
N GLU A 130 -7.31 -3.31 -2.59
CA GLU A 130 -7.34 -4.77 -2.41
C GLU A 130 -6.30 -5.53 -3.25
N PRO A 131 -6.03 -5.18 -4.53
CA PRO A 131 -5.01 -5.86 -5.33
C PRO A 131 -3.58 -5.64 -4.82
N GLY A 132 -3.39 -4.76 -3.83
CA GLY A 132 -2.10 -4.54 -3.18
C GLY A 132 -1.51 -5.82 -2.58
N ALA A 133 -2.35 -6.72 -2.05
CA ALA A 133 -1.91 -8.00 -1.52
C ALA A 133 -1.22 -8.88 -2.57
N ASP A 134 -1.74 -8.90 -3.80
CA ASP A 134 -1.14 -9.68 -4.90
C ASP A 134 0.21 -9.11 -5.32
N PHE A 135 0.36 -7.78 -5.33
CA PHE A 135 1.66 -7.15 -5.59
C PHE A 135 2.68 -7.48 -4.50
N ILE A 136 2.29 -7.44 -3.22
CA ILE A 136 3.17 -7.87 -2.13
C ILE A 136 3.59 -9.34 -2.31
N CYS A 137 2.66 -10.22 -2.71
CA CYS A 137 2.97 -11.61 -3.03
C CYS A 137 4.04 -11.71 -4.14
N GLU A 138 3.92 -10.92 -5.21
CA GLU A 138 4.93 -10.86 -6.28
C GLU A 138 6.32 -10.44 -5.78
N LEU A 139 6.41 -9.51 -4.83
CA LEU A 139 7.68 -9.11 -4.23
C LEU A 139 8.31 -10.25 -3.41
N VAL A 140 7.49 -11.05 -2.73
CA VAL A 140 7.95 -12.25 -2.01
C VAL A 140 8.42 -13.34 -2.96
N ASP A 141 7.64 -13.62 -4.02
CA ASP A 141 7.97 -14.62 -5.05
C ASP A 141 9.31 -14.30 -5.74
N LYS A 142 9.59 -13.00 -5.94
CA LYS A 142 10.86 -12.51 -6.52
C LYS A 142 12.01 -12.43 -5.51
N GLU A 143 11.80 -12.88 -4.27
CA GLU A 143 12.77 -12.82 -3.17
C GLU A 143 13.32 -11.41 -2.88
N LEU A 144 12.51 -10.37 -3.13
CA LEU A 144 12.92 -8.98 -2.93
C LEU A 144 12.73 -8.50 -1.49
N LEU A 145 11.97 -9.24 -0.69
CA LEU A 145 11.71 -8.91 0.71
C LEU A 145 12.63 -9.69 1.65
N LYS A 146 13.33 -8.94 2.52
CA LYS A 146 14.10 -9.49 3.64
C LYS A 146 13.16 -10.04 4.70
N GLU A 147 13.69 -10.91 5.55
CA GLU A 147 12.93 -11.55 6.63
C GLU A 147 12.17 -10.56 7.54
N ASN A 148 12.82 -9.45 7.96
CA ASN A 148 12.15 -8.44 8.76
C ASN A 148 10.99 -7.75 8.00
N GLN A 149 11.13 -7.57 6.68
CA GLN A 149 10.09 -7.00 5.83
C GLN A 149 8.92 -7.98 5.63
N ILE A 150 9.18 -9.29 5.62
CA ILE A 150 8.12 -10.32 5.62
C ILE A 150 7.25 -10.17 6.87
N ALA A 151 7.85 -9.95 8.04
CA ALA A 151 7.11 -9.71 9.28
C ALA A 151 6.25 -8.42 9.21
N GLU A 152 6.74 -7.37 8.57
CA GLU A 152 6.00 -6.10 8.38
C GLU A 152 4.75 -6.27 7.50
N VAL A 153 4.84 -7.07 6.44
CA VAL A 153 3.74 -7.23 5.47
C VAL A 153 2.75 -8.33 5.85
N ALA A 154 3.14 -9.27 6.71
CA ALA A 154 2.30 -10.41 7.08
C ALA A 154 0.89 -10.02 7.59
N PRO A 155 0.72 -9.01 8.46
CA PRO A 155 -0.62 -8.61 8.89
C PRO A 155 -1.49 -8.10 7.75
N TYR A 156 -0.91 -7.40 6.77
CA TYR A 156 -1.64 -6.90 5.60
C TYR A 156 -2.06 -8.04 4.67
N LEU A 157 -1.19 -9.03 4.46
CA LEU A 157 -1.55 -10.25 3.74
C LEU A 157 -2.63 -11.06 4.48
N GLY A 158 -2.56 -11.15 5.80
CA GLY A 158 -3.55 -11.83 6.64
C GLY A 158 -4.92 -11.15 6.67
N ASP A 159 -4.94 -9.83 6.47
CA ASP A 159 -6.17 -9.05 6.32
C ASP A 159 -6.73 -9.11 4.88
N SER A 160 -5.96 -9.67 3.94
CA SER A 160 -6.46 -9.91 2.59
C SER A 160 -7.32 -11.18 2.58
N ASN A 161 -8.38 -11.20 1.77
CA ASN A 161 -9.16 -12.42 1.53
C ASN A 161 -8.61 -13.23 0.33
N SER A 162 -7.29 -13.22 0.11
CA SER A 162 -6.65 -13.81 -1.07
C SER A 162 -6.09 -15.21 -0.79
N HIS A 163 -6.51 -16.23 -1.55
CA HIS A 163 -5.89 -17.56 -1.49
C HIS A 163 -4.40 -17.51 -1.83
N ARG A 164 -3.98 -16.62 -2.73
CA ARG A 164 -2.57 -16.43 -3.08
C ARG A 164 -1.78 -15.94 -1.86
N ALA A 165 -2.30 -14.94 -1.15
CA ALA A 165 -1.66 -14.45 0.06
C ALA A 165 -1.53 -15.52 1.14
N LEU A 166 -2.52 -16.40 1.29
CA LEU A 166 -2.46 -17.53 2.22
C LEU A 166 -1.33 -18.51 1.86
N GLU A 167 -1.19 -18.87 0.58
CA GLU A 167 -0.11 -19.73 0.13
C GLU A 167 1.27 -19.10 0.33
N ILE A 168 1.40 -17.79 0.08
CA ILE A 168 2.63 -17.06 0.35
C ILE A 168 2.97 -17.07 1.84
N LEU A 169 2.01 -16.83 2.73
CA LEU A 169 2.23 -16.90 4.17
C LEU A 169 2.70 -18.31 4.61
N ARG A 170 2.15 -19.38 4.02
CA ARG A 170 2.59 -20.77 4.27
C ARG A 170 4.02 -21.02 3.79
N VAL A 171 4.37 -20.53 2.61
CA VAL A 171 5.74 -20.61 2.06
C VAL A 171 6.72 -19.86 2.98
N CYS A 172 6.39 -18.62 3.35
CA CYS A 172 7.19 -17.83 4.30
C CYS A 172 7.33 -18.52 5.65
N ARG A 173 6.27 -19.17 6.15
CA ARG A 173 6.30 -19.88 7.44
C ARG A 173 7.27 -21.05 7.46
N ARG A 174 7.41 -21.76 6.33
CA ARG A 174 8.40 -22.82 6.14
C ARG A 174 9.81 -22.25 5.99
N LYS A 175 9.97 -21.17 5.21
CA LYS A 175 11.27 -20.54 4.92
C LYS A 175 11.85 -19.78 6.12
N TYR A 176 11.01 -19.17 6.95
CA TYR A 176 11.40 -18.35 8.10
C TYR A 176 10.72 -18.83 9.40
N PRO A 177 11.18 -19.95 10.00
CA PRO A 177 10.53 -20.54 11.17
C PRO A 177 10.46 -19.62 12.40
N ASN A 178 11.43 -18.72 12.52
CA ASN A 178 11.52 -17.73 13.59
C ASN A 178 10.44 -16.62 13.51
N LEU A 179 9.79 -16.44 12.36
CA LEU A 179 8.64 -15.56 12.17
C LEU A 179 7.30 -16.25 12.50
N GLY A 180 7.34 -17.42 13.15
CA GLY A 180 6.14 -18.21 13.42
C GLY A 180 4.99 -17.43 14.05
N GLY A 181 5.24 -16.61 15.08
CA GLY A 181 4.18 -15.79 15.71
C GLY A 181 3.44 -14.89 14.71
N PRO A 182 4.10 -13.90 14.10
CA PRO A 182 3.47 -13.00 13.13
C PRO A 182 2.79 -13.69 11.94
N LEU A 183 3.39 -14.77 11.41
CA LEU A 183 2.84 -15.50 10.26
C LEU A 183 1.65 -16.37 10.65
N ASP A 184 1.71 -17.06 11.80
CA ASP A 184 0.61 -17.87 12.31
C ASP A 184 -0.60 -16.98 12.64
N ASP A 185 -0.37 -15.81 13.22
CA ASP A 185 -1.42 -14.82 13.51
C ASP A 185 -2.09 -14.30 12.23
N ALA A 186 -1.31 -13.99 11.19
CA ALA A 186 -1.84 -13.57 9.89
C ALA A 186 -2.68 -14.66 9.23
N MET A 187 -2.17 -15.89 9.14
CA MET A 187 -2.91 -17.02 8.59
C MET A 187 -4.19 -17.33 9.38
N SER A 188 -4.20 -17.08 10.70
CA SER A 188 -5.36 -17.34 11.54
C SER A 188 -6.60 -16.50 11.16
N ARG A 189 -6.38 -15.31 10.59
CA ARG A 189 -7.45 -14.41 10.10
C ARG A 189 -8.09 -14.94 8.81
N MET A 190 -7.35 -15.76 8.07
CA MET A 190 -7.73 -16.33 6.78
C MET A 190 -8.29 -17.76 6.88
N LYS A 191 -8.55 -18.28 8.09
CA LYS A 191 -9.04 -19.66 8.32
C LYS A 191 -10.29 -20.01 7.51
N HIS A 192 -11.15 -19.04 7.24
CA HIS A 192 -12.38 -19.22 6.48
C HIS A 192 -12.12 -19.55 4.99
N LEU A 193 -10.95 -19.20 4.45
CA LEU A 193 -10.53 -19.56 3.09
C LEU A 193 -10.00 -20.99 2.99
N SER A 194 -9.70 -21.63 4.12
CA SER A 194 -9.29 -23.02 4.16
C SER A 194 -10.49 -23.90 4.53
N GLY A 195 -11.08 -24.59 3.53
CA GLY A 195 -12.00 -25.71 3.79
C GLY A 195 -11.32 -26.88 4.52
N SER A 196 -10.00 -26.85 4.60
CA SER A 196 -9.15 -27.69 5.42
C SER A 196 -8.26 -26.78 6.27
N ALA A 197 -8.54 -26.69 7.58
CA ALA A 197 -7.54 -26.30 8.56
C ALA A 197 -6.45 -27.40 8.62
N GLY A 198 -5.69 -27.54 7.54
CA GLY A 198 -4.58 -28.47 7.42
C GLY A 198 -3.44 -27.95 8.27
N ALA A 199 -3.12 -28.72 9.31
CA ALA A 199 -2.11 -28.50 10.33
C ALA A 199 -0.93 -27.60 9.92
N ILE A 200 -0.53 -26.73 10.85
CA ILE A 200 0.82 -26.17 10.88
C ILE A 200 1.79 -27.33 10.61
N PRO A 201 2.68 -27.26 9.60
CA PRO A 201 3.59 -28.36 9.29
C PRO A 201 4.33 -28.79 10.55
N GLU A 202 4.31 -30.08 10.87
CA GLU A 202 4.95 -30.67 12.06
C GLU A 202 6.44 -30.28 12.17
N GLU A 203 7.08 -30.07 11.03
CA GLU A 203 8.47 -29.64 10.85
C GLU A 203 8.75 -28.21 11.36
N ALA A 204 7.69 -27.41 11.53
CA ALA A 204 7.73 -26.01 11.92
C ALA A 204 7.59 -25.81 13.44
N LYS A 205 7.84 -26.85 14.25
CA LYS A 205 7.82 -26.79 15.72
C LYS A 205 8.82 -25.74 16.22
N ARG A 206 8.31 -24.82 17.06
CA ARG A 206 9.04 -23.65 17.61
C ARG A 206 10.36 -24.10 18.24
N ILE A 207 11.44 -23.34 18.00
CA ILE A 207 12.67 -23.46 18.79
C ILE A 207 12.31 -23.14 20.25
N PRO A 208 12.48 -24.08 21.20
CA PRO A 208 12.16 -23.84 22.61
C PRO A 208 13.09 -22.75 23.16
N GLY A 209 12.53 -21.72 23.81
CA GLY A 209 13.32 -20.75 24.58
C GLY A 209 13.12 -19.27 24.26
N ARG A 210 12.45 -18.91 23.15
CA ARG A 210 11.96 -17.53 22.98
C ARG A 210 10.57 -17.42 23.59
N GLN A 211 10.49 -16.84 24.78
CA GLN A 211 9.25 -16.31 25.31
C GLN A 211 8.74 -15.28 24.30
N SER A 212 7.82 -15.70 23.43
CA SER A 212 6.85 -14.78 22.86
C SER A 212 6.27 -14.02 24.04
N GLN A 213 6.41 -12.70 24.08
CA GLN A 213 5.56 -11.88 24.93
C GLN A 213 4.16 -12.36 24.66
N ALA A 214 3.57 -13.04 25.63
CA ALA A 214 2.17 -13.37 25.59
C ALA A 214 1.51 -12.00 25.41
N VAL A 215 0.90 -11.79 24.25
CA VAL A 215 -0.12 -10.77 24.13
C VAL A 215 -1.12 -11.18 25.20
N GLU A 216 -1.09 -10.48 26.34
CA GLU A 216 -2.14 -10.56 27.34
C GLU A 216 -3.43 -10.48 26.54
N ALA A 217 -4.25 -11.53 26.65
CA ALA A 217 -5.55 -11.55 26.03
C ALA A 217 -6.21 -10.23 26.39
N VAL A 218 -6.42 -9.35 25.40
CA VAL A 218 -7.17 -8.11 25.59
C VAL A 218 -8.48 -8.56 26.22
N PRO A 219 -8.77 -8.22 27.49
CA PRO A 219 -10.01 -8.65 28.10
C PRO A 219 -11.11 -8.08 27.23
N LYS A 220 -11.95 -8.96 26.68
CA LYS A 220 -13.17 -8.55 25.98
C LYS A 220 -13.88 -7.58 26.92
N LYS A 221 -13.89 -6.29 26.60
CA LYS A 221 -14.64 -5.27 27.34
C LYS A 221 -16.11 -5.62 27.17
N GLY A 222 -16.63 -6.43 28.09
CA GLY A 222 -18.05 -6.67 28.24
C GLY A 222 -18.76 -5.35 28.56
N CYS A 223 -20.02 -5.25 28.17
CA CYS A 223 -20.90 -4.08 28.30
C CYS A 223 -21.09 -3.51 29.73
N MET A 224 -20.32 -3.95 30.72
CA MET A 224 -20.34 -3.45 32.09
C MET A 224 -19.93 -1.98 32.20
N GLY A 225 -19.02 -1.50 31.34
CA GLY A 225 -18.64 -0.08 31.32
C GLY A 225 -19.76 0.86 30.86
N LEU A 226 -20.61 0.39 29.93
CA LEU A 226 -21.77 1.15 29.46
C LEU A 226 -22.87 1.19 30.52
N LEU A 227 -23.05 0.11 31.29
CA LEU A 227 -24.00 0.04 32.41
C LEU A 227 -23.61 0.97 33.56
N LEU A 228 -22.33 1.03 33.92
CA LEU A 228 -21.83 1.95 34.96
C LEU A 228 -21.99 3.43 34.55
N ALA A 229 -21.70 3.76 33.29
CA ALA A 229 -21.91 5.10 32.76
C ALA A 229 -23.40 5.50 32.74
N LEU A 230 -24.28 4.58 32.36
CA LEU A 230 -25.74 4.80 32.39
C LEU A 230 -26.26 5.02 33.82
N THR A 231 -25.80 4.23 34.80
CA THR A 231 -26.22 4.44 36.21
C THR A 231 -25.76 5.78 36.78
N LEU A 232 -24.59 6.28 36.37
CA LEU A 232 -24.07 7.59 36.78
C LEU A 232 -24.89 8.75 36.18
N VAL A 233 -25.29 8.62 34.92
CA VAL A 233 -26.14 9.63 34.24
C VAL A 233 -27.54 9.67 34.86
N PHE A 234 -28.16 8.52 35.14
CA PHE A 234 -29.46 8.48 35.82
C PHE A 234 -29.39 8.97 37.27
N GLY A 235 -28.30 8.68 38.00
CA GLY A 235 -28.09 9.18 39.35
C GLY A 235 -27.94 10.71 39.41
N MET A 236 -27.22 11.31 38.46
CA MET A 236 -27.10 12.77 38.37
C MET A 236 -28.40 13.45 37.96
N LEU A 237 -29.18 12.85 37.04
CA LEU A 237 -30.50 13.38 36.65
C LEU A 237 -31.50 13.36 37.82
N ALA A 238 -31.48 12.31 38.66
CA ALA A 238 -32.31 12.24 39.86
C ALA A 238 -31.91 13.29 40.90
N ALA A 239 -30.61 13.54 41.09
CA ALA A 239 -30.13 14.57 42.02
C ALA A 239 -30.49 15.99 41.56
N VAL A 240 -30.43 16.27 40.25
CA VAL A 240 -30.82 17.57 39.68
C VAL A 240 -32.32 17.81 39.80
N LEU A 241 -33.15 16.79 39.56
CA LEU A 241 -34.62 16.91 39.73
C LEU A 241 -35.03 17.12 41.20
N TRP A 242 -34.26 16.60 42.15
CA TRP A 242 -34.52 16.78 43.58
C TRP A 242 -34.08 18.15 44.14
N MET A 243 -33.16 18.85 43.46
CA MET A 243 -32.75 20.22 43.83
C MET A 243 -33.65 21.32 43.24
N VAL A 244 -34.58 20.97 42.34
CA VAL A 244 -35.45 21.92 41.62
C VAL A 244 -36.94 21.75 42.01
N SER A 245 -37.24 20.88 42.99
CA SER A 245 -38.55 20.78 43.67
C SER A 245 -38.46 21.36 45.08
#